data_AF-A0A538SMG5-F1
#
_entry.id   AF-A0A538SMG5-F1
#
_cell.length_a   1.000
_cell.length_b   1.000
_cell.length_c   1.000
_cell.angle_alpha   90.00
_cell.angle_beta   90.00
_cell.angle_gamma   90.00
#
_symmetry.space_group_name_H-M   'P 1'
#
loop_
_entity.id
_entity.type
_entity.pdbx_description
1 polymer ?
#
loop_
_entity_poly.entity_id
_entity_poly.type
_entity_poly.pdbx_seq_one_letter_code
_entity_poly.pdbx_strand_id
1 'polypeptide(L)'
;MLRRMFAFAAIAYLAVSASLAARSQVPGSAPAAEAAAAPAPPARDSSAARPSMPPPGSPGANPPAMRAAMAPPDSFAAERDSLMNDVLEKIAGRENAPAESVFKNIRLLKGVPAGRLPRIMNFGFGRSLGVRCRHCHVEGHWDAEDKPQKQIARDMSEMLHTINTELLPKVKNLKSEHPTVNCTTCHRGAVKPALNL
;
A
#
# COMPACT_ATOMS: atom_id res chain seq x y z
N MET A 1 58.88 -22.29 -56.43
CA MET A 1 57.64 -22.78 -57.05
C MET A 1 56.47 -22.39 -56.14
N LEU A 2 55.82 -21.27 -56.47
CA LEU A 2 54.37 -21.15 -56.77
C LEU A 2 53.54 -20.77 -55.52
N ARG A 3 53.47 -19.49 -55.12
CA ARG A 3 52.47 -18.47 -55.52
C ARG A 3 51.00 -18.92 -55.41
N ARG A 4 50.29 -18.28 -54.45
CA ARG A 4 48.96 -17.64 -54.57
C ARG A 4 47.77 -18.50 -55.03
N MET A 5 46.77 -18.67 -54.15
CA MET A 5 45.36 -18.64 -54.53
C MET A 5 44.55 -17.82 -53.50
N PHE A 6 44.24 -16.59 -53.89
CA PHE A 6 43.08 -15.83 -53.42
C PHE A 6 41.87 -16.30 -54.23
N ALA A 7 40.71 -16.57 -53.61
CA ALA A 7 39.38 -16.33 -54.17
C ALA A 7 38.32 -16.59 -53.09
N PHE A 8 37.65 -15.55 -52.57
CA PHE A 8 36.41 -14.98 -53.09
C PHE A 8 35.19 -15.89 -52.90
N ALA A 9 34.41 -15.62 -51.84
CA ALA A 9 32.96 -15.84 -51.83
C ALA A 9 32.31 -14.92 -50.77
N ALA A 10 32.19 -13.64 -51.14
CA ALA A 10 31.20 -12.74 -50.57
C ALA A 10 29.91 -12.93 -51.37
N ILE A 11 28.82 -13.34 -50.70
CA ILE A 11 27.45 -13.35 -51.23
C ILE A 11 26.62 -12.70 -50.12
N ALA A 12 26.42 -11.38 -50.15
CA ALA A 12 25.33 -10.72 -50.87
C ALA A 12 23.95 -11.17 -50.35
N TYR A 13 23.44 -10.49 -49.33
CA TYR A 13 22.00 -10.33 -49.17
C TYR A 13 21.66 -8.84 -49.22
N LEU A 14 20.94 -8.51 -50.28
CA LEU A 14 20.57 -7.18 -50.71
C LEU A 14 19.52 -6.55 -49.80
N ALA A 15 19.71 -5.24 -49.67
CA ALA A 15 18.77 -4.22 -49.27
C ALA A 15 17.31 -4.47 -49.68
N VAL A 16 16.40 -4.28 -48.73
CA VAL A 16 15.02 -3.88 -48.99
C VAL A 16 14.87 -2.47 -48.43
N SER A 17 15.03 -1.48 -49.31
CA SER A 17 14.69 -0.08 -49.08
C SER A 17 13.57 0.28 -50.04
N ALA A 18 12.38 0.59 -49.53
CA ALA A 18 11.44 1.60 -50.03
C ALA A 18 10.00 1.31 -49.57
N SER A 19 9.46 2.18 -48.72
CA SER A 19 8.24 2.95 -49.01
C SER A 19 7.87 3.79 -47.80
N LEU A 20 8.25 5.07 -47.87
CA LEU A 20 7.71 6.12 -47.03
C LEU A 20 6.45 6.66 -47.71
N ALA A 21 5.49 7.09 -46.88
CA ALA A 21 4.30 7.88 -47.19
C ALA A 21 3.03 7.13 -47.65
N ALA A 22 2.10 6.91 -46.71
CA ALA A 22 0.75 7.45 -46.84
C ALA A 22 -0.03 7.39 -45.52
N ARG A 23 -0.58 8.56 -45.15
CA ARG A 23 -1.84 8.80 -44.42
C ARG A 23 -1.89 8.52 -42.92
N SER A 24 -1.61 9.61 -42.22
CA SER A 24 -2.34 10.09 -41.04
C SER A 24 -3.85 9.87 -41.16
N GLN A 25 -4.39 9.02 -40.28
CA GLN A 25 -5.81 9.03 -39.94
C GLN A 25 -5.93 8.79 -38.43
N VAL A 26 -6.25 9.89 -37.74
CA VAL A 26 -6.63 9.90 -36.33
C VAL A 26 -7.99 9.19 -36.23
N PRO A 27 -8.13 8.08 -35.49
CA PRO A 27 -9.45 7.52 -35.22
C PRO A 27 -10.22 8.51 -34.35
N GLY A 28 -11.40 8.87 -34.84
CA GLY A 28 -12.29 9.86 -34.25
C GLY A 28 -12.65 9.57 -32.80
N SER A 29 -12.72 10.65 -32.03
CA SER A 29 -13.35 10.74 -30.72
C SER A 29 -14.76 10.13 -30.74
N ALA A 30 -14.96 9.12 -29.90
CA ALA A 30 -16.30 8.64 -29.55
C ALA A 30 -17.12 9.78 -28.92
N PRO A 31 -18.45 9.84 -29.16
CA PRO A 31 -19.30 10.82 -28.51
C PRO A 31 -19.36 10.54 -27.00
N ALA A 32 -19.32 11.62 -26.22
CA ALA A 32 -19.50 11.59 -24.78
C ALA A 32 -20.84 10.94 -24.44
N ALA A 33 -20.80 9.85 -23.67
CA ALA A 33 -21.98 9.33 -23.01
C ALA A 33 -22.47 10.38 -22.00
N GLU A 34 -23.71 10.80 -22.20
CA GLU A 34 -24.46 11.71 -21.35
C GLU A 34 -24.52 11.13 -19.93
N ALA A 35 -23.80 11.74 -19.00
CA ALA A 35 -23.84 11.39 -17.60
C ALA A 35 -25.21 11.81 -17.03
N ALA A 36 -26.06 10.82 -16.76
CA ALA A 36 -27.26 11.03 -15.97
C ALA A 36 -26.88 11.61 -14.60
N ALA A 37 -27.39 12.81 -14.30
CA ALA A 37 -27.15 13.51 -13.05
C ALA A 37 -27.67 12.68 -11.87
N ALA A 38 -26.78 12.31 -10.95
CA ALA A 38 -27.17 11.76 -9.65
C ALA A 38 -27.89 12.84 -8.81
N PRO A 39 -28.90 12.47 -8.02
CA PRO A 39 -29.64 13.44 -7.21
C PRO A 39 -28.75 14.06 -6.13
N ALA A 40 -28.94 15.37 -5.91
CA ALA A 40 -28.22 16.14 -4.89
C ALA A 40 -28.42 15.54 -3.48
N PRO A 41 -27.39 15.54 -2.62
CA PRO A 41 -27.54 15.12 -1.24
C PRO A 41 -28.49 16.08 -0.49
N PRO A 42 -29.27 15.59 0.50
CA PRO A 42 -30.19 16.43 1.25
C PRO A 42 -29.45 17.56 1.97
N ALA A 43 -30.07 18.74 1.97
CA ALA A 43 -29.60 19.91 2.70
C ALA A 43 -29.43 19.55 4.19
N ARG A 44 -28.23 19.80 4.73
CA ARG A 44 -27.97 19.59 6.16
C ARG A 44 -28.72 20.65 6.96
N ASP A 45 -29.60 20.18 7.83
CA ASP A 45 -30.28 21.00 8.82
C ASP A 45 -29.25 21.76 9.68
N SER A 46 -29.37 23.08 9.73
CA SER A 46 -28.47 23.99 10.43
C SER A 46 -28.78 24.12 11.93
N SER A 47 -29.63 23.24 12.47
CA SER A 47 -30.08 23.28 13.87
C SER A 47 -29.13 22.64 14.88
N ALA A 48 -28.02 22.03 14.46
CA ALA A 48 -27.01 21.50 15.39
C ALA A 48 -26.15 22.65 15.96
N ALA A 49 -26.37 22.97 17.24
CA ALA A 49 -25.61 23.95 17.99
C ALA A 49 -24.09 23.73 17.84
N ARG A 50 -23.40 24.75 17.32
CA ARG A 50 -21.93 24.76 17.26
C ARG A 50 -21.39 24.80 18.70
N PRO A 51 -20.40 23.97 19.07
CA PRO A 51 -19.79 24.06 20.39
C PRO A 51 -19.15 25.45 20.56
N SER A 52 -19.53 26.12 21.64
CA SER A 52 -19.08 27.47 21.99
C SER A 52 -17.58 27.48 22.24
N MET A 53 -16.87 28.39 21.60
CA MET A 53 -15.45 28.62 21.86
C MET A 53 -15.30 29.29 23.23
N PRO A 54 -14.43 28.81 24.14
CA PRO A 54 -14.26 29.43 25.44
C PRO A 54 -13.60 30.82 25.32
N PRO A 55 -13.87 31.74 26.25
CA PRO A 55 -13.31 33.10 26.22
C PRO A 55 -11.79 33.09 26.41
N PRO A 56 -11.07 34.11 25.90
CA PRO A 56 -9.62 34.21 26.07
C PRO A 56 -9.27 34.41 27.56
N GLY A 57 -8.47 33.48 28.10
CA GLY A 57 -8.01 33.49 29.48
C GLY A 57 -6.97 34.57 29.76
N SER A 58 -6.97 35.08 30.99
CA SER A 58 -6.04 36.11 31.50
C SER A 58 -4.57 35.65 31.46
N PRO A 59 -3.61 36.58 31.25
CA PRO A 59 -2.20 36.24 31.20
C PRO A 59 -1.69 35.95 32.62
N GLY A 60 -1.49 34.68 32.97
CA GLY A 60 -0.90 34.33 34.26
C GLY A 60 -1.09 32.90 34.77
N ALA A 61 -1.90 32.07 34.10
CA ALA A 61 -2.02 30.66 34.47
C ALA A 61 -1.18 29.80 33.51
N ASN A 62 -0.21 29.06 34.05
CA ASN A 62 0.40 27.95 33.32
C ASN A 62 -0.73 27.03 32.86
N PRO A 63 -0.86 26.73 31.55
CA PRO A 63 -1.92 25.84 31.09
C PRO A 63 -1.73 24.48 31.77
N PRO A 64 -2.81 23.81 32.23
CA PRO A 64 -2.69 22.43 32.65
C PRO A 64 -2.09 21.69 31.47
N ALA A 65 -0.99 20.96 31.71
CA ALA A 65 -0.36 20.12 30.70
C ALA A 65 -1.47 19.35 29.99
N MET A 66 -1.75 19.76 28.76
CA MET A 66 -2.74 19.12 27.91
C MET A 66 -2.26 17.69 27.84
N ARG A 67 -2.90 16.79 28.61
CA ARG A 67 -2.58 15.36 28.60
C ARG A 67 -2.56 15.03 27.13
N ALA A 68 -1.38 14.70 26.59
CA ALA A 68 -1.28 14.26 25.20
C ALA A 68 -2.40 13.24 25.06
N ALA A 69 -3.37 13.51 24.17
CA ALA A 69 -4.51 12.64 23.99
C ALA A 69 -3.92 11.29 23.59
N MET A 70 -3.76 10.40 24.58
CA MET A 70 -3.22 9.07 24.39
C MET A 70 -4.15 8.48 23.33
N ALA A 71 -3.60 8.04 22.20
CA ALA A 71 -4.38 7.30 21.23
C ALA A 71 -5.19 6.24 22.01
N PRO A 72 -6.48 6.01 21.67
CA PRO A 72 -7.27 5.02 22.36
C PRO A 72 -6.47 3.73 22.48
N PRO A 73 -6.43 3.09 23.67
CA PRO A 73 -5.65 1.89 23.85
C PRO A 73 -6.06 0.88 22.78
N ASP A 74 -5.07 0.22 22.18
CA ASP A 74 -5.26 -0.77 21.12
C ASP A 74 -6.09 -1.95 21.63
N SER A 75 -7.41 -1.83 21.50
CA SER A 75 -8.38 -2.76 22.09
C SER A 75 -8.33 -4.16 21.47
N PHE A 76 -7.55 -4.35 20.42
CA PHE A 76 -7.41 -5.62 19.71
C PHE A 76 -6.05 -6.28 19.91
N ALA A 77 -5.12 -5.65 20.65
CA ALA A 77 -3.76 -6.14 20.82
C ALA A 77 -3.72 -7.59 21.34
N ALA A 78 -4.42 -7.88 22.44
CA ALA A 78 -4.41 -9.22 23.05
C ALA A 78 -4.94 -10.32 22.11
N GLU A 79 -6.03 -10.06 21.37
CA GLU A 79 -6.56 -11.02 20.39
C GLU A 79 -5.58 -11.24 19.24
N ARG A 80 -4.97 -10.16 18.71
CA ARG A 80 -4.00 -10.29 17.63
C ARG A 80 -2.73 -11.00 18.08
N ASP A 81 -2.27 -10.75 19.30
CA ASP A 81 -1.10 -11.40 19.88
C ASP A 81 -1.34 -12.90 20.06
N SER A 82 -2.52 -13.29 20.55
CA SER A 82 -2.92 -14.71 20.64
C SER A 82 -2.89 -15.38 19.26
N LEU A 83 -3.60 -14.83 18.27
CA LEU A 83 -3.65 -15.41 16.93
C LEU A 83 -2.28 -15.44 16.22
N MET A 84 -1.45 -14.43 16.46
CA MET A 84 -0.07 -14.41 15.97
C MET A 84 0.74 -15.56 16.57
N ASN A 85 0.64 -15.78 17.88
CA ASN A 85 1.35 -16.86 18.56
C ASN A 85 0.86 -18.24 18.11
N ASP A 86 -0.45 -18.44 17.91
CA ASP A 86 -0.99 -19.68 17.37
C ASP A 86 -0.43 -20.00 15.97
N VAL A 87 -0.25 -18.98 15.13
CA VAL A 87 0.38 -19.14 13.81
C VAL A 87 1.86 -19.45 13.94
N LEU A 88 2.57 -18.81 14.87
CA LEU A 88 3.99 -19.07 15.13
C LEU A 88 4.23 -20.49 15.63
N GLU A 89 3.38 -20.99 16.54
CA GLU A 89 3.44 -22.37 17.03
C GLU A 89 3.25 -23.38 15.90
N LYS A 90 2.30 -23.15 14.98
CA LYS A 90 2.05 -24.02 13.82
C LYS A 90 3.21 -24.09 12.81
N ILE A 91 4.17 -23.16 12.88
CA ILE A 91 5.35 -23.14 12.02
C ILE A 91 6.64 -23.46 12.77
N ALA A 92 6.55 -23.93 14.03
CA ALA A 92 7.71 -24.20 14.86
C ALA A 92 8.79 -24.99 14.10
N GLY A 93 10.03 -24.50 14.14
CA GLY A 93 11.18 -25.09 13.42
C GLY A 93 11.30 -24.70 11.94
N ARG A 94 10.37 -23.91 11.39
CA ARG A 94 10.40 -23.39 9.99
C ARG A 94 10.43 -21.87 9.92
N GLU A 95 10.71 -21.18 11.01
CA GLU A 95 10.59 -19.72 11.14
C GLU A 95 11.57 -18.96 10.23
N ASN A 96 12.72 -19.55 9.94
CA ASN A 96 13.75 -18.93 9.09
C ASN A 96 13.58 -19.25 7.60
N ALA A 97 12.68 -20.19 7.25
CA ALA A 97 12.41 -20.50 5.85
C ALA A 97 11.71 -19.30 5.16
N PRO A 98 11.85 -19.15 3.83
CA PRO A 98 11.10 -18.14 3.08
C PRO A 98 9.60 -18.31 3.29
N ALA A 99 8.88 -17.22 3.53
CA ALA A 99 7.46 -17.24 3.88
C ALA A 99 6.59 -18.01 2.86
N GLU A 100 6.89 -17.88 1.56
CA GLU A 100 6.18 -18.55 0.48
C GLU A 100 6.37 -20.08 0.46
N SER A 101 7.37 -20.61 1.16
CA SER A 101 7.57 -22.06 1.33
C SER A 101 6.78 -22.63 2.51
N VAL A 102 6.37 -21.78 3.45
CA VAL A 102 5.66 -22.17 4.68
C VAL A 102 4.17 -21.85 4.59
N PHE A 103 3.83 -20.72 3.99
CA PHE A 103 2.49 -20.20 3.86
C PHE A 103 2.04 -20.16 2.40
N LYS A 104 0.74 -20.37 2.19
CA LYS A 104 0.13 -20.30 0.86
C LYS A 104 -0.21 -18.86 0.48
N ASN A 105 -0.25 -18.59 -0.84
CA ASN A 105 -0.75 -17.33 -1.41
C ASN A 105 -0.01 -16.05 -0.92
N ILE A 106 1.31 -16.15 -0.75
CA ILE A 106 2.20 -15.01 -0.52
C ILE A 106 2.55 -14.36 -1.88
N ARG A 107 2.17 -13.09 -2.05
CA ARG A 107 2.38 -12.35 -3.31
C ARG A 107 3.46 -11.28 -3.21
N LEU A 108 3.34 -10.38 -2.21
CA LEU A 108 4.23 -9.23 -2.02
C LEU A 108 5.40 -9.51 -1.06
N LEU A 109 5.14 -10.20 0.05
CA LEU A 109 6.13 -10.42 1.13
C LEU A 109 6.93 -11.71 0.93
N LYS A 110 7.32 -12.02 -0.33
CA LYS A 110 8.16 -13.18 -0.64
C LYS A 110 9.58 -12.98 -0.11
N GLY A 111 10.27 -14.06 0.23
CA GLY A 111 11.63 -14.06 0.78
C GLY A 111 11.73 -13.58 2.23
N VAL A 112 10.67 -13.03 2.80
CA VAL A 112 10.61 -12.69 4.23
C VAL A 112 10.66 -13.99 5.05
N PRO A 113 11.41 -14.07 6.16
CA PRO A 113 11.37 -15.24 7.04
C PRO A 113 9.96 -15.54 7.54
N ALA A 114 9.55 -16.81 7.53
CA ALA A 114 8.20 -17.23 7.90
C ALA A 114 7.79 -16.77 9.32
N GLY A 115 8.71 -16.78 10.30
CA GLY A 115 8.45 -16.29 11.65
C GLY A 115 8.30 -14.77 11.75
N ARG A 116 8.77 -14.02 10.73
CA ARG A 116 8.58 -12.57 10.64
C ARG A 116 7.22 -12.21 10.03
N LEU A 117 6.65 -13.05 9.17
CA LEU A 117 5.39 -12.75 8.47
C LEU A 117 4.21 -12.49 9.45
N PRO A 118 3.91 -13.34 10.46
CA PRO A 118 2.83 -13.07 11.41
C PRO A 118 3.04 -11.78 12.21
N ARG A 119 4.29 -11.41 12.49
CA ARG A 119 4.63 -10.16 13.19
C ARG A 119 4.36 -8.93 12.30
N ILE A 120 4.68 -9.03 11.01
CA ILE A 120 4.31 -7.99 10.04
C ILE A 120 2.79 -7.84 9.98
N MET A 121 2.04 -8.95 9.95
CA MET A 121 0.57 -8.91 9.95
C MET A 121 0.00 -8.26 11.21
N ASN A 122 0.53 -8.59 12.39
CA ASN A 122 0.06 -8.02 13.65
C ASN A 122 0.40 -6.52 13.77
N PHE A 123 1.69 -6.17 13.67
CA PHE A 123 2.15 -4.81 13.97
C PHE A 123 2.10 -3.88 12.76
N GLY A 124 2.49 -4.38 11.58
CA GLY A 124 2.52 -3.59 10.35
C GLY A 124 1.11 -3.29 9.82
N PHE A 125 0.19 -4.26 9.91
CA PHE A 125 -1.19 -4.10 9.44
C PHE A 125 -2.17 -3.92 10.60
N GLY A 126 -2.37 -4.93 11.44
CA GLY A 126 -3.40 -4.95 12.48
C GLY A 126 -3.37 -3.70 13.38
N ARG A 127 -2.22 -3.42 13.99
CA ARG A 127 -2.01 -2.25 14.85
C ARG A 127 -2.09 -0.94 14.07
N SER A 128 -1.40 -0.84 12.93
CA SER A 128 -1.39 0.39 12.13
C SER A 128 -2.77 0.82 11.64
N LEU A 129 -3.63 -0.14 11.31
CA LEU A 129 -4.99 0.07 10.81
C LEU A 129 -6.03 0.12 11.95
N GLY A 130 -5.66 -0.28 13.17
CA GLY A 130 -6.59 -0.42 14.30
C GLY A 130 -7.64 -1.50 14.09
N VAL A 131 -7.27 -2.64 13.50
CA VAL A 131 -8.17 -3.74 13.17
C VAL A 131 -7.75 -5.04 13.83
N ARG A 132 -8.66 -6.02 13.87
CA ARG A 132 -8.38 -7.41 14.26
C ARG A 132 -7.86 -8.20 13.05
N CYS A 133 -7.21 -9.34 13.27
CA CYS A 133 -6.75 -10.23 12.18
C CYS A 133 -7.92 -10.64 11.26
N ARG A 134 -9.08 -10.93 11.86
CA ARG A 134 -10.32 -11.28 11.15
C ARG A 134 -10.95 -10.14 10.33
N HIS A 135 -10.40 -8.92 10.36
CA HIS A 135 -10.84 -7.86 9.45
C HIS A 135 -10.49 -8.18 8.00
N CYS A 136 -9.26 -8.69 7.77
CA CYS A 136 -8.78 -9.05 6.44
C CYS A 136 -8.79 -10.57 6.20
N HIS A 137 -8.68 -11.39 7.24
CA HIS A 137 -8.57 -12.84 7.10
C HIS A 137 -9.84 -13.59 7.53
N VAL A 138 -9.98 -14.80 7.02
CA VAL A 138 -10.84 -15.84 7.59
C VAL A 138 -9.96 -16.63 8.58
N GLU A 139 -10.40 -16.71 9.83
CA GLU A 139 -9.65 -17.43 10.87
C GLU A 139 -9.53 -18.92 10.50
N GLY A 140 -8.35 -19.51 10.72
CA GLY A 140 -8.05 -20.87 10.26
C GLY A 140 -7.76 -21.01 8.76
N HIS A 141 -8.19 -20.05 7.94
CA HIS A 141 -7.98 -20.02 6.48
C HIS A 141 -7.26 -18.73 6.05
N TRP A 142 -6.03 -18.54 6.54
CA TRP A 142 -5.26 -17.31 6.37
C TRP A 142 -4.95 -16.96 4.91
N ASP A 143 -4.87 -17.96 4.04
CA ASP A 143 -4.60 -17.84 2.62
C ASP A 143 -5.84 -17.46 1.78
N ALA A 144 -7.03 -17.61 2.34
CA ALA A 144 -8.30 -17.33 1.68
C ALA A 144 -8.47 -15.84 1.31
N GLU A 145 -9.22 -15.57 0.24
CA GLU A 145 -9.41 -14.22 -0.34
C GLU A 145 -10.89 -13.78 -0.31
N ASP A 146 -11.74 -14.44 0.50
CA ASP A 146 -13.18 -14.17 0.62
C ASP A 146 -13.50 -12.74 1.10
N LYS A 147 -12.52 -12.07 1.71
CA LYS A 147 -12.66 -10.72 2.25
C LYS A 147 -11.96 -9.70 1.36
N PRO A 148 -12.69 -8.74 0.76
CA PRO A 148 -12.09 -7.76 -0.15
C PRO A 148 -11.04 -6.89 0.53
N GLN A 149 -11.09 -6.74 1.86
CA GLN A 149 -10.11 -6.01 2.67
C GLN A 149 -8.68 -6.56 2.47
N LYS A 150 -8.52 -7.86 2.21
CA LYS A 150 -7.21 -8.46 1.95
C LYS A 150 -6.61 -7.96 0.64
N GLN A 151 -7.40 -7.89 -0.42
CA GLN A 151 -6.94 -7.35 -1.71
C GLN A 151 -6.62 -5.86 -1.59
N ILE A 152 -7.48 -5.07 -0.94
CA ILE A 152 -7.22 -3.64 -0.66
C ILE A 152 -5.89 -3.46 0.09
N ALA A 153 -5.62 -4.29 1.10
CA ALA A 153 -4.35 -4.22 1.84
C ALA A 153 -3.13 -4.55 0.97
N ARG A 154 -3.26 -5.44 -0.02
CA ARG A 154 -2.20 -5.73 -1.00
C ARG A 154 -1.95 -4.51 -1.90
N ASP A 155 -3.00 -3.92 -2.45
CA ASP A 155 -2.90 -2.75 -3.32
C ASP A 155 -2.27 -1.55 -2.56
N MET A 156 -2.66 -1.35 -1.30
CA MET A 156 -2.06 -0.33 -0.43
C MET A 156 -0.58 -0.62 -0.10
N SER A 157 -0.21 -1.91 0.01
CA SER A 157 1.20 -2.30 0.25
C SER A 157 2.07 -2.05 -0.98
N GLU A 158 1.52 -2.25 -2.18
CA GLU A 158 2.19 -1.91 -3.45
C GLU A 158 2.36 -0.39 -3.59
N MET A 159 1.32 0.39 -3.29
CA MET A 159 1.43 1.85 -3.22
C MET A 159 2.53 2.29 -2.23
N LEU A 160 2.56 1.68 -1.04
CA LEU A 160 3.59 1.97 -0.03
C LEU A 160 4.99 1.65 -0.55
N HIS A 161 5.15 0.53 -1.27
CA HIS A 161 6.41 0.16 -1.89
C HIS A 161 6.87 1.26 -2.84
N THR A 162 6.03 1.68 -3.78
CA THR A 162 6.34 2.79 -4.71
C THR A 162 6.69 4.08 -3.99
N ILE A 163 5.94 4.47 -2.95
CA ILE A 163 6.26 5.68 -2.19
C ILE A 163 7.66 5.59 -1.58
N ASN A 164 7.98 4.47 -0.94
CA ASN A 164 9.24 4.28 -0.23
C ASN A 164 10.44 4.12 -1.18
N THR A 165 10.29 3.43 -2.29
CA THR A 165 11.42 3.09 -3.18
C THR A 165 11.59 4.08 -4.32
N GLU A 166 10.52 4.74 -4.77
CA GLU A 166 10.57 5.58 -5.97
C GLU A 166 10.30 7.06 -5.71
N LEU A 167 9.40 7.40 -4.77
CA LEU A 167 8.95 8.78 -4.60
C LEU A 167 9.75 9.52 -3.53
N LEU A 168 9.89 8.92 -2.33
CA LEU A 168 10.59 9.54 -1.21
C LEU A 168 12.06 9.88 -1.52
N PRO A 169 12.85 9.01 -2.21
CA PRO A 169 14.22 9.34 -2.58
C PRO A 169 14.35 10.57 -3.50
N LYS A 170 13.27 10.94 -4.20
CA LYS A 170 13.25 12.09 -5.12
C LYS A 170 12.94 13.42 -4.41
N VAL A 171 12.57 13.40 -3.13
CA VAL A 171 12.24 14.60 -2.36
C VAL A 171 13.52 15.29 -1.87
N LYS A 172 14.05 16.22 -2.68
CA LYS A 172 15.39 16.85 -2.49
C LYS A 172 15.67 17.42 -1.10
N ASN A 173 14.65 17.95 -0.42
CA ASN A 173 14.81 18.63 0.87
C ASN A 173 14.35 17.78 2.06
N LEU A 174 14.01 16.51 1.84
CA LEU A 174 13.62 15.61 2.92
C LEU A 174 14.87 15.16 3.68
N LYS A 175 15.06 15.70 4.89
CA LYS A 175 16.21 15.40 5.75
C LYS A 175 16.01 14.05 6.45
N SER A 176 16.31 12.96 5.75
CA SER A 176 16.33 11.61 6.32
C SER A 176 17.29 10.74 5.52
N GLU A 177 18.11 9.93 6.20
CA GLU A 177 18.96 8.93 5.54
C GLU A 177 18.11 7.81 4.91
N HIS A 178 16.97 7.49 5.55
CA HIS A 178 16.05 6.43 5.13
C HIS A 178 14.59 6.89 5.29
N PRO A 179 14.13 7.83 4.45
CA PRO A 179 12.76 8.30 4.52
C PRO A 179 11.82 7.10 4.31
N THR A 180 10.91 6.89 5.26
CA THR A 180 10.00 5.74 5.24
C THR A 180 8.62 6.20 5.65
N VAL A 181 7.63 5.86 4.83
CA VAL A 181 6.22 5.84 5.23
C VAL A 181 5.79 4.40 5.49
N ASN A 182 4.85 4.22 6.39
CA ASN A 182 4.17 2.95 6.62
C ASN A 182 2.67 3.21 6.83
N CYS A 183 1.91 2.14 7.04
CA CYS A 183 0.47 2.22 7.25
C CYS A 183 0.11 3.18 8.40
N THR A 184 0.90 3.21 9.48
CA THR A 184 0.66 4.09 10.65
C THR A 184 0.81 5.57 10.28
N THR A 185 1.63 5.93 9.30
CA THR A 185 1.79 7.33 8.85
C THR A 185 0.44 7.96 8.48
N CYS A 186 -0.40 7.22 7.76
CA CYS A 186 -1.72 7.69 7.33
C CYS A 186 -2.83 7.22 8.28
N HIS A 187 -2.91 5.92 8.56
CA HIS A 187 -4.04 5.33 9.28
C HIS A 187 -4.06 5.66 10.76
N ARG A 188 -2.90 5.79 11.41
CA ARG A 188 -2.77 6.14 12.84
C ARG A 188 -3.69 5.33 13.77
N GLY A 189 -3.86 4.03 13.50
CA GLY A 189 -4.75 3.16 14.28
C GLY A 189 -6.24 3.28 13.94
N ALA A 190 -6.58 3.88 12.78
CA ALA A 190 -7.94 3.96 12.27
C ALA A 190 -8.04 3.38 10.85
N VAL A 191 -9.12 2.64 10.59
CA VAL A 191 -9.37 2.01 9.29
C VAL A 191 -9.46 3.04 8.16
N LYS A 192 -9.96 4.24 8.46
CA LYS A 192 -10.10 5.35 7.52
C LYS A 192 -9.20 6.51 7.97
N PRO A 193 -8.09 6.81 7.25
CA PRO A 193 -7.10 7.82 7.61
C PRO A 193 -7.62 9.25 7.75
N ALA A 194 -8.56 9.65 6.90
CA ALA A 194 -9.19 10.97 6.92
C ALA A 194 -10.67 10.80 6.60
N LEU A 195 -11.54 11.32 7.48
CA LEU A 195 -12.98 11.32 7.26
C LEU A 195 -13.49 12.66 6.72
N ASN A 196 -12.68 13.72 6.82
CA ASN A 196 -12.92 15.05 6.28
C ASN A 196 -11.55 15.68 5.94
N LEU A 197 -11.51 16.54 4.91
CA LEU A 197 -10.36 17.38 4.54
C LEU A 197 -10.75 18.85 4.67
#